data_AF-A0A3R5Z1Y2-F1
#
_entry.id   AF-A0A3R5Z1Y2-F1
#
_cell.length_a   1.000
_cell.length_b   1.000
_cell.length_c   1.000
_cell.angle_alpha   90.00
_cell.angle_beta   90.00
_cell.angle_gamma   90.00
#
_symmetry.space_group_name_H-M   'P 1'
#
loop_
_entity.id
_entity.type
_entity.pdbx_description
1 polymer ?
#
loop_
_entity_poly.entity_id
_entity_poly.type
_entity_poly.pdbx_seq_one_letter_code
_entity_poly.pdbx_strand_id
1 'polypeptide(L)'
;MLASTVGISNPHMSNIERGKTKVSLATLIDIANALDTTFDALICDNLVKGKVVFDEEISQELEECSEEDIRIVYDMVKALVKSLAKRKH
;
A
#
# COMPACT_ATOMS: atom_id res chain seq x y z
N MET A 1 3.99 8.89 20.03
CA MET A 1 2.83 8.99 19.11
C MET A 1 3.35 9.49 17.77
N LEU A 2 2.85 9.02 16.63
CA LEU A 2 3.39 9.39 15.31
C LEU A 2 3.52 10.91 15.09
N ALA A 3 2.52 11.68 15.55
CA ALA A 3 2.53 13.14 15.47
C ALA A 3 3.75 13.79 16.16
N SER A 4 4.13 13.30 17.35
CA SER A 4 5.31 13.82 18.05
C SER A 4 6.61 13.46 17.33
N THR A 5 6.68 12.29 16.70
CA THR A 5 7.84 11.83 15.92
C THR A 5 8.07 12.71 14.68
N VAL A 6 6.98 13.13 14.03
CA VAL A 6 7.00 13.97 12.83
C VAL A 6 6.98 15.48 13.16
N GLY A 7 6.95 15.86 14.45
CA GLY A 7 6.97 17.26 14.86
C GLY A 7 5.69 18.04 14.56
N ILE A 8 4.54 17.37 14.48
CA ILE A 8 3.22 18.00 14.28
C ILE A 8 2.28 17.75 15.46
N SER A 9 1.22 18.56 15.56
CA SER A 9 0.24 18.38 16.64
C SER A 9 -0.70 17.19 16.36
N ASN A 10 -1.20 16.55 17.43
CA ASN A 10 -2.19 15.47 17.30
C ASN A 10 -3.44 15.89 16.49
N PRO A 11 -4.01 17.11 16.68
CA PRO A 11 -5.11 17.57 15.82
C PRO A 11 -4.72 17.72 14.35
N HIS A 12 -3.48 18.15 14.06
CA HIS A 12 -2.99 18.27 12.69
C HIS A 12 -2.87 16.87 12.04
N MET A 13 -2.26 15.91 12.74
CA MET A 13 -2.20 14.51 12.28
C MET A 13 -3.60 13.93 12.00
N SER A 14 -4.55 14.11 12.93
CA SER A 14 -5.93 13.63 12.74
C SER A 14 -6.65 14.30 11.55
N ASN A 15 -6.32 15.54 11.22
CA ASN A 15 -6.84 16.19 10.02
C ASN A 15 -6.19 15.66 8.74
N ILE A 16 -4.91 15.27 8.78
CA ILE A 16 -4.21 14.62 7.66
C ILE A 16 -4.84 13.25 7.39
N GLU A 17 -4.99 12.40 8.41
CA GLU A 17 -5.55 11.03 8.29
C GLU A 17 -6.98 11.02 7.71
N ARG A 18 -7.76 12.08 7.95
CA ARG A 18 -9.13 12.23 7.45
C ARG A 18 -9.23 13.05 6.15
N GLY A 19 -8.10 13.43 5.56
CA GLY A 19 -8.06 14.25 4.34
C GLY A 19 -8.67 15.64 4.48
N LYS A 20 -8.74 16.20 5.70
CA LYS A 20 -9.34 17.51 5.98
C LYS A 20 -8.38 18.69 5.85
N THR A 21 -7.09 18.44 5.65
CA THR A 21 -6.07 19.48 5.48
C THR A 21 -5.11 19.11 4.34
N LYS A 22 -4.49 20.14 3.76
CA LYS A 22 -3.34 19.95 2.87
C LYS A 22 -2.10 19.68 3.74
N VAL A 23 -1.25 18.77 3.27
CA VAL A 23 0.00 18.40 3.91
C VAL A 23 1.16 18.68 2.94
N SER A 24 2.32 19.08 3.48
CA SER A 24 3.51 19.31 2.65
C SER A 24 4.16 17.99 2.24
N LEU A 25 4.87 17.98 1.11
CA LEU A 25 5.62 16.80 0.67
C LEU A 25 6.69 16.39 1.70
N ALA A 26 7.36 17.36 2.33
CA ALA A 26 8.34 17.08 3.38
C ALA A 26 7.70 16.34 4.56
N THR A 27 6.54 16.80 5.03
CA THR A 27 5.81 16.14 6.12
C THR A 27 5.34 14.73 5.73
N LEU A 28 4.95 14.51 4.47
CA LEU A 28 4.61 13.17 3.98
C LEU A 28 5.82 12.21 3.99
N ILE A 29 7.00 12.71 3.59
CA ILE A 29 8.26 11.94 3.67
C ILE A 29 8.60 11.62 5.13
N ASP A 30 8.46 12.58 6.03
CA ASP A 30 8.72 12.38 7.47
C ASP A 30 7.77 11.33 8.07
N ILE A 31 6.50 11.31 7.64
CA ILE A 31 5.53 10.28 8.03
C ILE A 31 5.97 8.91 7.51
N ALA A 32 6.37 8.81 6.24
CA ALA A 32 6.81 7.54 5.64
C ALA A 32 8.03 6.98 6.38
N ASN A 33 9.05 7.81 6.63
CA ASN A 33 10.24 7.44 7.40
C ASN A 33 9.89 7.01 8.83
N ALA A 34 8.96 7.71 9.49
CA ALA A 34 8.54 7.36 10.85
C ALA A 34 7.75 6.05 10.94
N LEU A 35 7.20 5.58 9.81
CA LEU A 35 6.47 4.31 9.68
C LEU A 35 7.33 3.20 9.06
N ASP A 36 8.61 3.47 8.78
CA ASP A 36 9.53 2.56 8.08
C ASP A 36 8.96 2.05 6.74
N THR A 37 8.38 2.96 5.96
CA THR A 37 7.75 2.68 4.67
C THR A 37 8.14 3.70 3.60
N THR A 38 7.79 3.43 2.35
CA THR A 38 8.03 4.35 1.23
C THR A 38 6.88 5.33 1.06
N PHE A 39 7.16 6.50 0.47
CA PHE A 39 6.12 7.48 0.17
C PHE A 39 5.05 6.90 -0.78
N ASP A 40 5.46 6.09 -1.76
CA ASP A 40 4.56 5.44 -2.71
C ASP A 40 3.59 4.46 -2.02
N ALA A 41 4.05 3.72 -1.01
CA ALA A 41 3.21 2.81 -0.23
C ALA A 41 2.09 3.54 0.55
N LEU A 42 2.31 4.80 0.94
CA LEU A 42 1.27 5.59 1.62
C LEU A 42 0.12 6.03 0.70
N ILE A 43 0.37 6.09 -0.61
CA ILE A 43 -0.57 6.70 -1.58
C ILE A 43 -1.03 5.75 -2.69
N CYS A 44 -0.49 4.54 -2.77
CA CYS A 44 -0.71 3.59 -3.86
C CYS A 44 -2.20 3.30 -4.11
N ASP A 45 -3.00 3.15 -3.04
CA ASP A 45 -4.46 2.94 -3.08
C ASP A 45 -5.25 4.09 -3.72
N ASN A 46 -4.65 5.28 -3.77
CA ASN A 46 -5.27 6.49 -4.29
C ASN A 46 -4.75 6.88 -5.68
N LEU A 47 -3.78 6.14 -6.23
CA LEU A 47 -3.18 6.42 -7.54
C LEU A 47 -3.82 5.57 -8.65
N VAL A 48 -4.18 6.22 -9.76
CA VAL A 48 -4.70 5.57 -10.97
C VAL A 48 -3.73 4.52 -11.55
N LYS A 49 -2.43 4.62 -11.21
CA LYS A 49 -1.37 3.68 -11.62
C LYS A 49 -0.79 2.86 -10.45
N GLY A 50 -1.59 2.54 -9.42
CA GLY A 50 -1.14 1.72 -8.27
C GLY A 50 -0.76 0.28 -8.60
N LYS A 51 -1.13 -0.23 -9.79
CA LYS A 51 -0.90 -1.63 -10.19
C LYS A 51 0.57 -2.08 -10.08
N VAL A 52 1.53 -1.21 -10.48
CA VAL A 52 2.96 -1.55 -10.44
C VAL A 52 3.44 -1.88 -9.03
N VAL A 53 2.97 -1.14 -8.02
CA VAL A 53 3.33 -1.36 -6.62
C VAL A 53 2.82 -2.72 -6.14
N PHE A 54 1.57 -3.06 -6.44
CA PHE A 54 1.01 -4.36 -6.10
C PHE A 54 1.67 -5.52 -6.85
N ASP A 55 2.06 -5.33 -8.12
CA ASP A 55 2.79 -6.34 -8.88
C ASP A 55 4.18 -6.59 -8.24
N GLU A 56 4.85 -5.55 -7.72
CA GLU A 56 6.12 -5.64 -6.98
C GLU A 56 5.96 -6.31 -5.62
N GLU A 57 4.98 -5.90 -4.81
CA GLU A 57 4.70 -6.49 -3.50
C GLU A 57 4.34 -7.98 -3.62
N ILE A 58 3.48 -8.36 -4.58
CA ILE A 58 3.17 -9.76 -4.84
C ILE A 58 4.43 -10.53 -5.22
N SER A 59 5.33 -9.94 -6.01
CA SER A 59 6.57 -10.60 -6.40
C SER A 59 7.49 -10.84 -5.21
N GLN A 60 7.62 -9.85 -4.31
CA GLN A 60 8.42 -9.96 -3.09
C GLN A 60 7.89 -11.04 -2.14
N GLU A 61 6.58 -11.09 -1.91
CA GLU A 61 5.95 -12.12 -1.06
C GLU A 61 6.16 -13.54 -1.62
N LEU A 62 6.30 -13.68 -2.94
CA LEU A 62 6.55 -14.96 -3.60
C LEU A 62 8.02 -15.39 -3.58
N GLU A 63 8.98 -14.52 -3.23
CA GLU A 63 10.42 -14.86 -3.22
C GLU A 63 10.75 -15.94 -2.18
N GLU A 64 10.03 -15.96 -1.05
CA GLU A 64 10.24 -16.95 0.02
C GLU A 64 9.49 -18.28 -0.23
N CYS A 65 8.62 -18.34 -1.24
CA CYS A 65 7.79 -19.51 -1.50
C CYS A 65 8.58 -20.65 -2.18
N SER A 66 8.29 -21.88 -1.78
CA SER A 66 8.79 -23.07 -2.50
C SER A 66 8.06 -23.27 -3.83
N GLU A 67 8.57 -24.15 -4.70
CA GLU A 67 7.90 -24.48 -5.96
C GLU A 67 6.48 -25.07 -5.74
N GLU A 68 6.28 -25.83 -4.65
CA GLU A 68 4.98 -26.38 -4.29
C GLU A 68 4.00 -25.28 -3.86
N ASP A 69 4.46 -24.33 -3.04
CA ASP A 69 3.66 -23.19 -2.59
C ASP A 69 3.24 -22.31 -3.77
N ILE A 70 4.17 -22.02 -4.69
CA ILE A 70 3.89 -21.21 -5.88
C ILE A 70 2.80 -21.84 -6.75
N ARG A 71 2.77 -23.18 -6.88
CA ARG A 71 1.71 -23.87 -7.65
C ARG A 71 0.34 -23.67 -7.02
N ILE A 72 0.25 -23.74 -5.69
CA ILE A 72 -1.00 -23.51 -4.95
C ILE A 72 -1.45 -22.05 -5.12
N VAL A 73 -0.54 -21.10 -4.94
CA VAL A 73 -0.84 -19.68 -5.11
C VAL A 73 -1.30 -19.37 -6.53
N TYR A 74 -0.63 -19.92 -7.54
CA TYR A 74 -1.00 -19.76 -8.94
C TYR A 74 -2.43 -20.25 -9.22
N ASP A 75 -2.79 -21.44 -8.74
CA ASP A 75 -4.14 -21.98 -8.94
C ASP A 75 -5.22 -21.09 -8.28
N MET A 76 -4.92 -20.55 -7.09
CA MET A 76 -5.81 -19.60 -6.40
C MET A 76 -5.95 -18.28 -7.18
N VAL A 77 -4.85 -17.67 -7.59
CA VAL A 77 -4.85 -16.41 -8.37
C VAL A 77 -5.64 -16.59 -9.66
N LYS A 78 -5.40 -17.69 -10.38
CA LYS A 78 -6.10 -18.02 -11.62
C LYS A 78 -7.61 -18.18 -11.42
N ALA A 79 -8.02 -18.89 -10.36
CA ALA A 79 -9.44 -19.06 -10.02
C ALA A 79 -10.10 -17.70 -9.68
N LEU A 80 -9.41 -16.86 -8.91
CA LEU A 80 -9.90 -15.55 -8.51
C LEU A 80 -10.06 -14.61 -9.72
N VAL A 81 -9.04 -14.50 -10.57
CA VAL A 81 -9.09 -13.67 -11.80
C VAL A 81 -10.26 -14.09 -12.70
N LYS A 82 -10.46 -15.41 -12.87
CA LYS A 82 -11.58 -15.94 -13.65
C LYS A 82 -12.94 -15.59 -13.03
N SER A 83 -13.06 -15.62 -11.70
CA SER A 83 -14.27 -15.23 -10.97
C SER A 83 -14.58 -13.73 -11.14
N LEU A 84 -13.56 -12.88 -11.03
CA LEU A 84 -13.69 -11.43 -11.20
C LEU A 84 -14.11 -11.05 -12.63
N ALA A 85 -13.54 -11.70 -13.66
CA ALA A 85 -13.90 -11.45 -15.05
C ALA A 85 -15.39 -11.77 -15.34
N LYS A 86 -15.92 -12.85 -14.73
CA LYS A 86 -17.33 -13.22 -14.86
C LYS A 86 -18.30 -12.21 -14.23
N ARG A 87 -17.87 -11.45 -13.23
CA ARG A 87 -18.71 -10.46 -12.52
C ARG A 87 -18.75 -9.09 -13.18
N LYS A 88 -17.85 -8.84 -14.15
CA LYS A 88 -17.79 -7.58 -14.91
C LYS A 88 -18.73 -7.56 -16.13
N HIS A 89 -19.44 -8.66 -16.38
CA HIS A 89 -20.51 -8.81 -17.37
C HIS A 89 -21.82 -9.11 -16.66
#